data_AF-A0A8H4XBW4-F1
#
_entry.id   AF-A0A8H4XBW4-F1
#
_cell.length_a   1.000
_cell.length_b   1.000
_cell.length_c   1.000
_cell.angle_alpha   90.00
_cell.angle_beta   90.00
_cell.angle_gamma   90.00
#
_symmetry.space_group_name_H-M   'P 1'
#
loop_
_entity.id
_entity.type
_entity.pdbx_description
1 polymer ?
#
loop_
_entity_poly.entity_id
_entity_poly.type
_entity_poly.pdbx_seq_one_letter_code
_entity_poly.pdbx_strand_id
1 'polypeptide(L)'
;MVLSCKIALAIAIVSQLGLVCVAQQMSLAGIPTCAISCMAQALPQTSCSPTDQGCLCSDPQFNAAVAPCIQANCTIPEGLIVMNTTVSMCGLPSSDESSELSWVGGSVTIVVAIFMSMRITTKICRLSAWNRSDMVLIIAFVSAEPVLKQGLGKDTWALQPQEITAIFKILFRIQFLYFIGLALVKASMLFFFLEIFPDRTIRRILWGLQAINMITALTFVIIACAQCQPISHFWDGWSGDHKASQTTSVKVQNAMDHSILLSKPGEHLIN
;
A
#
# COMPACT_ATOMS: atom_id res chain seq x y z
N MET A 1 2.25 66.91 22.42
CA MET A 1 1.09 66.00 22.23
C MET A 1 1.42 64.71 21.44
N VAL A 2 2.70 64.43 21.13
CA VAL A 2 3.13 63.19 20.42
C VAL A 2 3.91 62.23 21.34
N LEU A 3 4.30 62.70 22.54
CA LEU A 3 5.11 61.93 23.49
C LEU A 3 4.30 60.96 24.36
N SER A 4 3.00 61.23 24.56
CA SER A 4 2.08 60.39 25.33
C SER A 4 1.62 59.13 24.59
N CYS A 5 1.83 59.06 23.26
CA CYS A 5 1.41 57.94 22.42
C CYS A 5 2.45 56.81 22.38
N LYS A 6 3.75 57.12 22.53
CA LYS A 6 4.82 56.11 22.51
C LYS A 6 4.91 55.30 23.81
N ILE A 7 4.53 55.89 24.94
CA ILE A 7 4.56 55.22 26.25
C ILE A 7 3.43 54.19 26.36
N ALA A 8 2.26 54.46 25.77
CA ALA A 8 1.15 53.50 25.72
C ALA A 8 1.47 52.26 24.88
N LEU A 9 2.26 52.40 23.80
CA LEU A 9 2.65 51.27 22.95
C LEU A 9 3.72 50.38 23.62
N ALA A 10 4.59 50.94 24.45
CA ALA A 10 5.61 50.18 25.18
C ALA A 10 5.00 49.31 26.30
N ILE A 11 3.93 49.77 26.95
CA ILE A 11 3.25 49.03 28.03
C ILE A 11 2.46 47.83 27.48
N ALA A 12 1.99 47.90 26.22
CA ALA A 12 1.32 46.78 25.56
C ALA A 12 2.26 45.62 25.15
N ILE A 13 3.57 45.87 25.07
CA ILE A 13 4.56 44.84 24.69
C ILE A 13 5.06 44.07 25.92
N VAL A 14 4.94 44.64 27.13
CA VAL A 14 5.40 44.00 28.38
C VAL A 14 4.36 43.01 28.94
N SER A 15 3.11 43.02 28.48
CA SER A 15 2.09 42.04 28.92
C SER A 15 2.17 40.66 28.26
N GLN A 16 3.13 40.42 27.35
CA GLN A 16 3.38 39.09 26.79
C GLN A 16 4.42 38.26 27.58
N LEU A 17 4.96 38.79 28.69
CA LEU A 17 5.74 38.03 29.67
C LEU A 17 4.86 37.51 30.83
N GLY A 18 3.65 37.06 30.51
CA GLY A 18 2.75 36.37 31.44
C GLY A 18 2.54 34.93 30.99
N LEU A 19 3.29 34.00 31.60
CA LEU A 19 3.06 32.55 31.63
C LEU A 19 2.13 32.00 30.53
N VAL A 20 2.67 31.75 29.34
CA VAL A 20 2.25 30.54 28.63
C VAL A 20 3.01 29.41 29.32
N CYS A 21 2.47 28.90 30.41
CA CYS A 21 2.71 27.51 30.73
C CYS A 21 2.18 26.75 29.51
N VAL A 22 3.09 26.23 28.69
CA VAL A 22 2.80 25.09 27.85
C VAL A 22 2.51 23.96 28.83
N ALA A 23 1.27 23.90 29.32
CA ALA A 23 0.71 22.61 29.63
C ALA A 23 0.65 21.91 28.28
N GLN A 24 1.62 21.06 27.99
CA GLN A 24 1.38 19.93 27.11
C GLN A 24 0.22 19.18 27.76
N GLN A 25 -1.01 19.55 27.40
CA GLN A 25 -2.09 18.59 27.49
C GLN A 25 -1.65 17.49 26.55
N MET A 26 -1.24 16.36 27.13
CA MET A 26 -1.17 15.11 26.42
C MET A 26 -2.58 14.91 25.89
N SER A 27 -2.77 15.32 24.64
CA SER A 27 -4.05 15.29 23.98
C SER A 27 -4.34 13.82 23.73
N LEU A 28 -5.02 13.21 24.69
CA LEU A 28 -5.68 11.91 24.53
C LEU A 28 -6.86 12.01 23.53
N ALA A 29 -7.02 13.14 22.84
CA ALA A 29 -7.96 13.31 21.75
C ALA A 29 -7.42 12.56 20.52
N GLY A 30 -7.98 11.37 20.26
CA GLY A 30 -7.68 10.56 19.08
C GLY A 30 -7.18 9.15 19.38
N ILE A 31 -6.79 8.84 20.61
CA ILE A 31 -6.36 7.48 20.99
C ILE A 31 -7.59 6.63 21.36
N PRO A 32 -7.77 5.44 20.74
CA PRO A 32 -8.86 4.54 21.10
C PRO A 32 -8.73 4.00 22.53
N THR A 33 -9.86 3.73 23.18
CA THR A 33 -9.91 3.28 24.58
C THR A 33 -9.19 1.95 24.82
N CYS A 34 -9.18 1.05 23.82
CA CYS A 34 -8.44 -0.21 23.87
C CYS A 34 -6.94 0.05 24.13
N ALA A 35 -6.35 1.03 23.44
CA ALA A 35 -4.92 1.33 23.54
C ALA A 35 -4.56 2.00 24.86
N ILE A 36 -5.46 2.83 25.40
CA ILE A 36 -5.30 3.40 26.74
C ILE A 36 -5.20 2.29 27.79
N SER A 37 -6.04 1.25 27.68
CA SER A 37 -6.00 0.11 28.60
C SER A 37 -4.68 -0.67 28.48
N CYS A 38 -4.15 -0.85 27.27
CA CYS A 38 -2.87 -1.52 27.05
C CYS A 38 -1.68 -0.71 27.56
N MET A 39 -1.67 0.61 27.33
CA MET A 39 -0.64 1.49 27.88
C MET A 39 -0.65 1.47 29.41
N ALA A 40 -1.83 1.54 30.03
CA ALA A 40 -1.96 1.48 31.48
C ALA A 40 -1.43 0.16 32.08
N GLN A 41 -1.64 -0.97 31.40
CA GLN A 41 -1.10 -2.27 31.81
C GLN A 41 0.43 -2.36 31.67
N ALA A 42 1.03 -1.59 30.76
CA ALA A 42 2.47 -1.57 30.53
C ALA A 42 3.23 -0.58 31.43
N LEU A 43 2.55 0.42 32.03
CA LEU A 43 3.18 1.41 32.92
C LEU A 43 4.02 0.80 34.08
N PRO A 44 3.61 -0.30 34.73
CA PRO A 44 4.43 -0.92 35.78
C PRO A 44 5.76 -1.51 35.29
N GLN A 45 5.91 -1.71 33.97
CA GLN A 45 7.09 -2.31 33.35
C GLN A 45 8.15 -1.27 32.96
N THR A 46 7.85 0.02 33.03
CA THR A 46 8.76 1.10 32.64
C THR A 46 9.18 1.93 33.85
N SER A 47 10.38 2.49 33.78
CA SER A 47 10.87 3.49 34.73
C SER A 47 10.46 4.92 34.37
N CYS A 48 9.80 5.12 33.23
CA CYS A 48 9.37 6.44 32.77
C CYS A 48 8.13 6.95 33.53
N SER A 49 8.03 8.28 33.70
CA SER A 49 6.81 8.89 34.23
C SER A 49 5.67 8.75 33.21
N PRO A 50 4.40 8.53 33.63
CA PRO A 50 3.25 8.46 32.72
C PRO A 50 3.01 9.72 31.88
N THR A 51 3.57 10.86 32.30
CA THR A 51 3.48 12.15 31.59
C THR A 51 4.74 12.46 30.78
N ASP A 52 5.80 11.66 30.90
CA ASP A 52 7.05 11.87 30.18
C ASP A 52 7.02 11.15 28.82
N GLN A 53 6.43 11.84 27.84
CA GLN A 53 6.29 11.36 26.47
C GLN A 53 7.64 10.98 25.84
N GLY A 54 8.70 11.77 26.06
CA GLY A 54 10.02 11.52 25.45
C GLY A 54 10.66 10.23 25.97
N CYS A 55 10.54 10.00 27.29
CA CYS A 55 11.01 8.77 27.91
C CYS A 55 10.21 7.56 27.40
N LEU A 56 8.88 7.63 27.39
CA LEU A 56 8.01 6.54 26.93
C LEU A 56 8.25 6.16 25.47
N CYS A 57 8.46 7.15 24.58
CA CYS A 57 8.77 6.91 23.17
C CYS A 57 10.11 6.15 22.97
N SER A 58 11.07 6.35 23.88
CA SER A 58 12.41 5.78 23.77
C SER A 58 12.59 4.48 24.56
N ASP A 59 11.61 4.08 25.38
CA ASP A 59 11.73 2.91 26.25
C ASP A 59 11.36 1.60 25.50
N PRO A 60 12.34 0.69 25.28
CA PRO A 60 12.08 -0.57 24.60
C PRO A 60 11.19 -1.51 25.42
N GLN A 61 11.21 -1.44 26.76
CA GLN A 61 10.41 -2.33 27.60
C GLN A 61 8.93 -1.96 27.55
N PHE A 62 8.62 -0.67 27.60
CA PHE A 62 7.26 -0.16 27.37
C PHE A 62 6.76 -0.53 25.97
N ASN A 63 7.52 -0.23 24.92
CA ASN A 63 7.13 -0.49 23.54
C ASN A 63 6.90 -1.99 23.27
N ALA A 64 7.75 -2.87 23.81
CA ALA A 64 7.61 -4.32 23.69
C ALA A 64 6.41 -4.89 24.46
N ALA A 65 5.99 -4.25 25.55
CA ALA A 65 4.83 -4.67 26.34
C ALA A 65 3.49 -4.18 25.74
N VAL A 66 3.46 -2.98 25.17
CA VAL A 66 2.23 -2.38 24.62
C VAL A 66 1.82 -3.02 23.29
N ALA A 67 2.77 -3.27 22.39
CA ALA A 67 2.50 -3.81 21.05
C ALA A 67 1.66 -5.11 21.03
N PRO A 68 2.01 -6.18 21.77
CA PRO A 68 1.23 -7.42 21.75
C PRO A 68 -0.16 -7.25 22.38
N CYS A 69 -0.33 -6.34 23.35
CA CYS A 69 -1.64 -6.05 23.93
C CYS A 69 -2.57 -5.39 22.91
N ILE A 70 -2.06 -4.41 22.14
CA ILE A 70 -2.84 -3.76 21.08
C ILE A 70 -3.24 -4.79 20.02
N GLN A 71 -2.32 -5.65 19.60
CA GLN A 71 -2.61 -6.69 18.61
C GLN A 71 -3.68 -7.69 19.08
N ALA A 72 -3.75 -7.97 20.39
CA ALA A 72 -4.72 -8.91 20.95
C ALA A 72 -6.09 -8.27 21.24
N ASN A 73 -6.12 -7.00 21.66
CA ASN A 73 -7.31 -6.38 22.26
C ASN A 73 -7.88 -5.21 21.45
N CYS A 74 -7.19 -4.70 20.44
CA CYS A 74 -7.68 -3.63 19.57
C CYS A 74 -8.04 -4.18 18.19
N THR A 75 -8.97 -3.50 17.51
CA THR A 75 -9.23 -3.76 16.09
C THR A 75 -8.08 -3.26 15.21
N ILE A 76 -7.94 -3.82 14.01
CA ILE A 76 -6.92 -3.37 13.04
C ILE A 76 -6.98 -1.86 12.76
N PRO A 77 -8.16 -1.24 12.47
CA PRO A 77 -8.23 0.21 12.26
C PRO A 77 -7.84 1.02 13.51
N GLU A 78 -8.17 0.55 14.72
CA GLU A 78 -7.72 1.19 15.96
C GLU A 78 -6.20 1.10 16.11
N GLY A 79 -5.60 -0.05 15.80
CA GLY A 79 -4.15 -0.24 15.82
C GLY A 79 -3.42 0.73 14.86
N LEU A 80 -3.97 0.94 13.65
CA LEU A 80 -3.42 1.91 12.69
C LEU A 80 -3.50 3.35 13.20
N ILE A 81 -4.60 3.73 13.85
CA ILE A 81 -4.75 5.05 14.47
C ILE A 81 -3.72 5.24 15.58
N VAL A 82 -3.55 4.23 16.45
CA VAL A 82 -2.54 4.27 17.51
C VAL A 82 -1.15 4.45 16.93
N MET A 83 -0.82 3.67 15.90
CA MET A 83 0.47 3.74 15.24
C MET A 83 0.75 5.13 14.65
N ASN A 84 -0.22 5.72 13.92
CA ASN A 84 -0.10 7.05 13.35
C ASN A 84 0.06 8.13 14.43
N THR A 85 -0.71 8.01 15.51
CA THR A 85 -0.63 8.94 16.64
C THR A 85 0.71 8.80 17.36
N THR A 86 1.22 7.58 17.55
CA THR A 86 2.52 7.34 18.19
C THR A 86 3.66 7.87 17.33
N VAL A 87 3.65 7.65 16.01
CA VAL A 87 4.69 8.20 15.12
C VAL A 87 4.70 9.73 15.14
N SER A 88 3.52 10.36 15.06
CA SER A 88 3.42 11.82 15.11
C SER A 88 3.80 12.40 16.47
N MET A 89 3.43 11.76 17.58
CA MET A 89 3.80 12.20 18.93
C MET A 89 5.29 11.98 19.22
N CYS A 90 5.86 10.83 18.84
CA CYS A 90 7.26 10.51 19.09
C CYS A 90 8.21 11.12 18.06
N GLY A 91 7.70 11.79 17.02
CA GLY A 91 8.49 12.40 15.96
C GLY A 91 9.32 11.38 15.17
N LEU A 92 8.81 10.16 15.02
CA LEU A 92 9.51 9.10 14.28
C LEU A 92 9.50 9.42 12.77
N PRO A 93 10.58 9.09 12.04
CA PRO A 93 10.62 9.30 10.60
C PRO A 93 9.55 8.44 9.91
N SER A 94 8.79 9.03 8.98
CA SER A 94 7.86 8.31 8.11
C SER A 94 8.49 8.08 6.74
N SER A 95 8.40 6.87 6.22
CA SER A 95 8.89 6.54 4.88
C SER A 95 7.83 6.89 3.84
N ASP A 96 8.18 7.79 2.90
CA ASP A 96 7.32 8.16 1.78
C ASP A 96 8.06 7.94 0.45
N GLU A 97 7.93 6.74 -0.08
CA GLU A 97 8.50 6.31 -1.35
C GLU A 97 7.50 6.45 -2.51
N SER A 98 6.38 7.15 -2.28
CA SER A 98 5.31 7.26 -3.27
C SER A 98 5.75 7.97 -4.54
N SER A 99 6.68 8.93 -4.42
CA SER A 99 7.23 9.66 -5.56
C SER A 99 8.10 8.78 -6.44
N GLU A 100 8.96 7.94 -5.86
CA GLU A 100 9.84 7.01 -6.59
C GLU A 100 9.02 5.95 -7.32
N LEU A 101 8.06 5.34 -6.62
CA LEU A 101 7.14 4.36 -7.20
C LEU A 101 6.30 4.98 -8.32
N SER A 102 5.92 6.25 -8.17
CA SER A 102 5.14 6.96 -9.18
C SER A 102 5.96 7.18 -10.47
N TRP A 103 7.21 7.62 -10.33
CA TRP A 103 8.11 7.80 -11.48
C TRP A 103 8.40 6.50 -12.22
N VAL A 104 8.72 5.43 -11.48
CA VAL A 104 8.98 4.10 -12.07
C VAL A 104 7.72 3.60 -12.78
N GLY A 105 6.56 3.65 -12.12
CA GLY A 105 5.28 3.23 -12.72
C GLY A 105 4.91 4.03 -13.97
N GLY A 106 5.13 5.35 -13.96
CA GLY A 106 4.94 6.22 -15.11
C GLY A 106 5.82 5.84 -16.29
N SER A 107 7.11 5.62 -16.06
CA SER A 107 8.08 5.25 -17.10
C SER A 107 7.73 3.92 -17.78
N VAL A 108 7.39 2.90 -16.99
CA VAL A 108 6.98 1.59 -17.50
C VAL A 108 5.70 1.69 -18.31
N THR A 109 4.73 2.48 -17.84
CA THR A 109 3.47 2.71 -18.56
C THR A 109 3.70 3.36 -19.92
N ILE A 110 4.60 4.34 -20.00
CA ILE A 110 4.97 5.00 -21.26
C ILE A 110 5.62 4.01 -22.22
N VAL A 111 6.57 3.19 -21.75
CA VAL A 111 7.23 2.18 -22.59
C VAL A 111 6.20 1.19 -23.14
N VAL A 112 5.30 0.67 -22.29
CA VAL A 112 4.22 -0.22 -22.74
C VAL A 112 3.30 0.45 -23.75
N ALA A 113 2.97 1.74 -23.57
CA ALA A 113 2.16 2.51 -24.51
C ALA A 113 2.83 2.65 -25.89
N ILE A 114 4.15 2.81 -25.94
CA ILE A 114 4.92 2.88 -27.20
C ILE A 114 4.86 1.54 -27.93
N PHE A 115 5.15 0.43 -27.24
CA PHE A 115 5.07 -0.89 -27.85
C PHE A 115 3.64 -1.23 -28.31
N MET A 116 2.62 -0.82 -27.54
CA MET A 116 1.22 -0.97 -27.90
C MET A 116 0.85 -0.15 -29.15
N SER A 117 1.26 1.11 -29.21
CA SER A 117 0.97 1.96 -30.37
C SER A 117 1.66 1.46 -31.64
N MET A 118 2.89 0.95 -31.55
CA MET A 118 3.57 0.29 -32.68
C MET A 118 2.78 -0.94 -33.17
N ARG A 119 2.29 -1.76 -32.24
CA ARG A 119 1.52 -2.98 -32.53
C ARG A 119 0.14 -2.67 -33.13
N ILE A 120 -0.52 -1.61 -32.68
CA ILE A 120 -1.79 -1.13 -33.24
C ILE A 120 -1.56 -0.56 -34.65
N THR A 121 -0.50 0.23 -34.84
CA THR A 121 -0.16 0.83 -36.14
C THR A 121 0.07 -0.24 -37.21
N THR A 122 0.73 -1.35 -36.88
CA THR A 122 0.93 -2.48 -37.82
C THR A 122 -0.39 -3.11 -38.26
N LYS A 123 -1.41 -3.14 -37.39
CA LYS A 123 -2.75 -3.67 -37.72
C LYS A 123 -3.57 -2.67 -38.54
N ILE A 124 -3.51 -1.37 -38.19
CA ILE A 124 -4.22 -0.30 -38.91
C ILE A 124 -3.68 -0.15 -40.34
N CYS A 125 -2.36 -0.24 -40.52
CA CYS A 125 -1.72 -0.24 -41.83
C CYS A 125 -1.95 -1.53 -42.65
N ARG A 126 -2.83 -2.45 -42.19
CA ARG A 126 -3.17 -3.73 -42.82
C ARG A 126 -1.98 -4.67 -43.07
N LEU A 127 -0.88 -4.48 -42.35
CA LEU A 127 0.28 -5.38 -42.43
C LEU A 127 -0.01 -6.73 -41.76
N SER A 128 -1.04 -6.82 -40.90
CA SER A 128 -1.45 -8.06 -40.22
C SER A 128 -2.93 -8.00 -39.81
N ALA A 129 -3.63 -9.15 -39.81
CA ALA A 129 -5.06 -9.24 -39.49
C ALA A 129 -5.34 -9.04 -37.98
N TRP A 130 -6.49 -8.46 -37.65
CA TRP A 130 -6.95 -8.31 -36.26
C TRP A 130 -7.25 -9.67 -35.64
N ASN A 131 -6.65 -9.97 -34.50
CA ASN A 131 -6.92 -11.19 -33.76
C ASN A 131 -7.72 -10.89 -32.46
N ARG A 132 -8.51 -11.85 -31.98
CA ARG A 132 -9.30 -11.69 -30.74
C ARG A 132 -8.43 -11.37 -29.52
N SER A 133 -7.18 -11.80 -29.53
CA SER A 133 -6.19 -11.48 -28.50
C SER A 133 -5.81 -9.99 -28.45
N ASP A 134 -5.84 -9.29 -29.59
CA ASP A 134 -5.47 -7.87 -29.66
C ASP A 134 -6.57 -6.98 -29.06
N MET A 135 -7.84 -7.39 -29.20
CA MET A 135 -9.00 -6.70 -28.60
C MET A 135 -8.97 -6.75 -27.07
N VAL A 136 -8.64 -7.92 -26.49
CA VAL A 136 -8.55 -8.08 -25.02
C VAL A 136 -7.43 -7.21 -24.44
N LEU A 137 -6.31 -7.11 -25.15
CA LEU A 137 -5.15 -6.31 -24.74
C LEU A 137 -5.44 -4.80 -24.79
N ILE A 138 -6.15 -4.32 -25.81
CA ILE A 138 -6.55 -2.91 -25.92
C ILE A 138 -7.54 -2.55 -24.80
N ILE A 139 -8.53 -3.39 -24.53
CA ILE A 139 -9.48 -3.17 -23.44
C ILE A 139 -8.75 -3.15 -22.09
N ALA A 140 -7.82 -4.08 -21.86
CA ALA A 140 -7.01 -4.13 -20.65
C ALA A 140 -6.17 -2.85 -20.47
N PHE A 141 -5.52 -2.36 -21.53
CA PHE A 141 -4.72 -1.14 -21.49
C PHE A 141 -5.56 0.12 -21.25
N VAL A 142 -6.72 0.25 -21.90
CA VAL A 142 -7.64 1.38 -21.71
C VAL A 142 -8.28 1.37 -20.32
N SER A 143 -8.49 0.19 -19.74
CA SER A 143 -9.03 0.04 -18.38
C SER A 143 -8.00 0.27 -17.26
N ALA A 144 -6.71 0.39 -17.61
CA ALA A 144 -5.67 0.67 -16.64
C ALA A 144 -5.71 2.17 -16.27
N GLU A 145 -6.39 2.48 -15.16
CA GLU A 145 -6.26 3.78 -14.52
C GLU A 145 -4.79 4.02 -14.12
N PRO A 146 -4.27 5.25 -14.25
CA PRO A 146 -2.94 5.55 -13.75
C PRO A 146 -2.89 5.29 -12.24
N VAL A 147 -2.11 4.28 -11.86
CA VAL A 147 -1.87 3.74 -10.51
C VAL A 147 -1.34 4.78 -9.52
N LEU A 148 -1.06 5.99 -9.99
CA LEU A 148 -0.12 6.95 -9.41
C LEU A 148 -0.71 7.89 -8.37
N LYS A 149 -2.00 7.76 -8.01
CA LYS A 149 -2.67 8.73 -7.12
C LYS A 149 -3.12 8.20 -5.76
N GLN A 150 -2.97 6.92 -5.48
CA GLN A 150 -3.55 6.32 -4.28
C GLN A 150 -2.46 5.68 -3.44
N GLY A 151 -1.81 6.47 -2.57
CA GLY A 151 -1.15 6.03 -1.34
C GLY A 151 -0.05 4.96 -1.39
N LEU A 152 0.28 4.36 -2.54
CA LEU A 152 1.35 3.38 -2.69
C LEU A 152 2.69 4.02 -2.32
N GLY A 153 3.48 3.34 -1.49
CA GLY A 153 4.79 3.81 -1.05
C GLY A 153 4.78 4.58 0.27
N LYS A 154 3.61 4.82 0.86
CA LYS A 154 3.48 5.37 2.20
C LYS A 154 3.31 4.26 3.22
N ASP A 155 3.74 4.54 4.44
CA ASP A 155 3.48 3.68 5.58
C ASP A 155 1.98 3.39 5.77
N THR A 156 1.64 2.14 6.11
CA THR A 156 0.24 1.67 6.14
C THR A 156 -0.62 2.42 7.15
N TRP A 157 -0.01 2.87 8.24
CA TRP A 157 -0.66 3.65 9.30
C TRP A 157 -0.91 5.11 8.92
N ALA A 158 -0.23 5.65 7.90
CA ALA A 158 -0.43 7.01 7.43
C ALA A 158 -1.65 7.15 6.48
N LEU A 159 -2.24 6.02 6.07
CA LEU A 159 -3.33 5.95 5.09
C LEU A 159 -4.70 5.92 5.78
N GLN A 160 -5.67 6.58 5.14
CA GLN A 160 -7.07 6.47 5.58
C GLN A 160 -7.64 5.09 5.22
N PRO A 161 -8.60 4.56 6.00
CA PRO A 161 -9.26 3.27 5.71
C PRO A 161 -9.76 3.13 4.26
N GLN A 162 -10.30 4.21 3.70
CA GLN A 162 -10.81 4.24 2.32
C GLN A 162 -9.70 4.10 1.28
N GLU A 163 -8.53 4.69 1.56
CA GLU A 163 -7.35 4.61 0.70
C GLU A 163 -6.77 3.20 0.72
N ILE A 164 -6.74 2.54 1.88
CA ILE A 164 -6.29 1.15 2.02
C ILE A 164 -7.14 0.23 1.13
N THR A 165 -8.47 0.31 1.23
CA THR A 165 -9.38 -0.47 0.36
C THR A 165 -9.18 -0.15 -1.12
N ALA A 166 -8.93 1.12 -1.48
CA ALA A 166 -8.69 1.52 -2.86
C ALA A 166 -7.36 0.94 -3.41
N ILE A 167 -6.31 0.92 -2.58
CA ILE A 167 -5.02 0.30 -2.88
C ILE A 167 -5.19 -1.19 -3.14
N PHE A 168 -5.91 -1.92 -2.27
CA PHE A 168 -6.16 -3.34 -2.50
C PHE A 168 -6.92 -3.59 -3.82
N LYS A 169 -7.90 -2.76 -4.16
CA LYS A 169 -8.58 -2.86 -5.47
C LYS A 169 -7.63 -2.62 -6.65
N ILE A 170 -6.70 -1.68 -6.53
CA ILE A 170 -5.66 -1.46 -7.55
C ILE A 170 -4.73 -2.66 -7.66
N LEU A 171 -4.21 -3.18 -6.53
CA LEU A 171 -3.31 -4.32 -6.51
C LEU A 171 -3.95 -5.57 -7.12
N PHE A 172 -5.24 -5.80 -6.82
CA PHE A 172 -6.00 -6.88 -7.44
C PHE A 172 -6.03 -6.75 -8.97
N ARG A 173 -6.31 -5.55 -9.50
CA ARG A 173 -6.32 -5.29 -10.95
C ARG A 173 -4.93 -5.50 -11.58
N ILE A 174 -3.88 -4.98 -10.96
CA ILE A 174 -2.49 -5.14 -11.44
C ILE A 174 -2.11 -6.61 -11.53
N GLN A 175 -2.55 -7.43 -10.57
CA GLN A 175 -2.27 -8.88 -10.57
C GLN A 175 -2.79 -9.57 -11.85
N PHE A 176 -3.99 -9.25 -12.32
CA PHE A 176 -4.52 -9.81 -13.58
C PHE A 176 -3.78 -9.27 -14.80
N LEU A 177 -3.55 -7.96 -14.84
CA LEU A 177 -2.81 -7.33 -15.94
C LEU A 177 -1.40 -7.92 -16.07
N TYR A 178 -0.75 -8.25 -14.96
CA TYR A 178 0.55 -8.90 -14.93
C TYR A 178 0.52 -10.29 -15.59
N PHE A 179 -0.41 -11.16 -15.19
CA PHE A 179 -0.52 -12.51 -15.78
C PHE A 179 -0.87 -12.47 -17.27
N ILE A 180 -1.79 -11.59 -17.66
CA ILE A 180 -2.18 -11.39 -19.06
C ILE A 180 -0.99 -10.85 -19.86
N GLY A 181 -0.29 -9.85 -19.33
CA GLY A 181 0.91 -9.26 -19.94
C GLY A 181 2.01 -10.31 -20.18
N LEU A 182 2.32 -11.13 -19.18
CA LEU A 182 3.29 -12.23 -19.31
C LEU A 182 2.90 -13.23 -20.40
N ALA A 183 1.62 -13.60 -20.46
CA ALA A 183 1.12 -14.53 -21.48
C ALA A 183 1.25 -13.93 -22.90
N LEU A 184 0.98 -12.64 -23.05
CA LEU A 184 1.05 -11.94 -24.33
C LEU A 184 2.49 -11.75 -24.82
N VAL A 185 3.43 -11.46 -23.91
CA VAL A 185 4.86 -11.38 -24.26
C VAL A 185 5.35 -12.73 -24.81
N LYS A 186 5.05 -13.83 -24.11
CA LYS A 186 5.37 -15.19 -24.58
C LYS A 186 4.70 -15.47 -25.92
N ALA A 187 3.42 -15.15 -26.06
CA ALA A 187 2.70 -15.34 -27.32
C ALA A 187 3.34 -14.57 -28.48
N SER A 188 3.78 -13.33 -28.25
CA SER A 188 4.46 -12.52 -29.26
C SER A 188 5.77 -13.14 -29.73
N MET A 189 6.57 -13.68 -28.79
CA MET A 189 7.81 -14.39 -29.13
C MET A 189 7.53 -15.67 -29.92
N LEU A 190 6.51 -16.44 -29.53
CA LEU A 190 6.14 -17.67 -30.21
C LEU A 190 5.62 -17.43 -31.64
N PHE A 191 4.83 -16.37 -31.85
CA PHE A 191 4.39 -15.99 -33.19
C PHE A 191 5.56 -15.58 -34.09
N PHE A 192 6.53 -14.83 -33.55
CA PHE A 192 7.75 -14.50 -34.28
C PHE A 192 8.53 -15.77 -34.70
N PHE A 193 8.62 -16.77 -33.82
CA PHE A 193 9.26 -18.04 -34.15
C PHE A 193 8.49 -18.88 -35.18
N LEU A 194 7.16 -18.77 -35.24
CA LEU A 194 6.34 -19.43 -36.25
C LEU A 194 6.56 -18.84 -37.66
N GLU A 195 6.87 -17.54 -37.74
CA GLU A 195 7.17 -16.85 -38.99
C GLU A 195 8.57 -17.20 -39.49
N ILE A 196 9.59 -17.21 -38.62
CA ILE A 196 10.98 -17.44 -39.03
C ILE A 196 11.27 -18.91 -39.40
N PHE A 197 10.64 -19.88 -38.74
CA PHE A 197 10.90 -21.31 -38.99
C PHE A 197 9.79 -21.94 -39.86
N PRO A 198 10.10 -22.35 -41.10
CA PRO A 198 9.12 -23.01 -41.97
C PRO A 198 8.91 -24.50 -41.67
N ASP A 199 9.76 -25.12 -40.84
CA ASP A 199 9.72 -26.55 -40.54
C ASP A 199 8.40 -27.00 -39.86
N ARG A 200 7.84 -28.12 -40.32
CA ARG A 200 6.52 -28.61 -39.88
C ARG A 200 6.52 -29.18 -38.46
N THR A 201 7.65 -29.71 -37.99
CA THR A 201 7.78 -30.26 -36.64
C THR A 201 7.96 -29.11 -35.64
N ILE A 202 8.84 -28.15 -35.96
CA ILE A 202 9.02 -26.95 -35.15
C ILE A 202 7.70 -26.18 -35.01
N ARG A 203 6.93 -26.03 -36.10
CA ARG A 203 5.62 -25.37 -36.06
C ARG A 203 4.62 -26.08 -35.16
N ARG A 204 4.56 -27.41 -35.15
CA ARG A 204 3.69 -28.16 -34.23
C ARG A 204 4.08 -27.95 -32.78
N ILE A 205 5.38 -27.94 -32.48
CA ILE A 205 5.90 -27.68 -31.12
C ILE A 205 5.54 -26.26 -30.67
N LEU A 206 5.73 -25.25 -31.53
CA LEU A 206 5.40 -23.86 -31.24
C LEU A 206 3.90 -23.64 -30.99
N TRP A 207 3.02 -24.28 -31.76
CA TRP A 207 1.58 -24.26 -31.48
C TRP A 207 1.23 -24.97 -30.15
N GLY A 208 1.92 -26.06 -29.81
CA GLY A 208 1.77 -26.72 -28.51
C GLY A 208 2.18 -25.81 -27.35
N LEU A 209 3.33 -25.13 -27.46
CA LEU A 209 3.80 -24.14 -26.48
C LEU A 209 2.82 -22.97 -26.35
N GLN A 210 2.22 -22.52 -27.46
CA GLN A 210 1.21 -21.46 -27.45
C GLN A 210 -0.05 -21.91 -26.69
N ALA A 211 -0.50 -23.15 -26.89
CA ALA A 211 -1.62 -23.71 -26.15
C ALA A 211 -1.32 -23.79 -24.65
N ILE A 212 -0.14 -24.29 -24.26
CA ILE A 212 0.29 -24.37 -22.85
C ILE A 212 0.34 -22.98 -22.21
N ASN A 213 0.87 -21.98 -22.92
CA ASN A 213 0.91 -20.59 -22.44
C ASN A 213 -0.50 -20.05 -22.13
N MET A 214 -1.47 -20.30 -23.02
CA MET A 214 -2.86 -19.87 -22.81
C MET A 214 -3.55 -20.61 -21.67
N ILE A 215 -3.33 -21.93 -21.55
CA ILE A 215 -3.86 -22.74 -20.44
C ILE A 215 -3.30 -22.26 -19.11
N THR A 216 -2.00 -21.97 -19.06
CA THR A 216 -1.34 -21.47 -17.86
C THR A 216 -1.93 -20.12 -17.43
N ALA A 217 -2.07 -19.18 -18.38
CA ALA A 217 -2.69 -17.88 -18.11
C ALA A 217 -4.13 -18.02 -17.58
N LEU A 218 -4.95 -18.86 -18.22
CA LEU A 218 -6.31 -19.13 -17.79
C LEU A 218 -6.36 -19.75 -16.39
N THR A 219 -5.46 -20.68 -16.10
CA THR A 219 -5.37 -21.32 -14.78
C THR A 219 -5.07 -20.30 -13.69
N PHE A 220 -4.12 -19.38 -13.92
CA PHE A 220 -3.83 -18.30 -12.96
C PHE A 220 -5.01 -17.35 -12.75
N VAL A 221 -5.76 -17.01 -13.80
CA VAL A 221 -6.98 -16.18 -13.68
C VAL A 221 -8.03 -16.90 -12.84
N ILE A 222 -8.28 -18.19 -13.11
CA ILE A 222 -9.24 -19.00 -12.35
C ILE A 222 -8.80 -19.08 -10.88
N ILE A 223 -7.53 -19.34 -10.62
CA ILE A 223 -6.98 -19.39 -9.26
C ILE A 223 -7.17 -18.03 -8.58
N ALA A 224 -6.83 -16.92 -9.23
CA ALA A 224 -6.99 -15.58 -8.64
C ALA A 224 -8.46 -15.26 -8.29
N CYS A 225 -9.41 -15.69 -9.11
CA CYS A 225 -10.83 -15.57 -8.79
C CYS A 225 -11.28 -16.53 -7.68
N ALA A 226 -10.78 -17.77 -7.67
CA ALA A 226 -11.15 -18.79 -6.69
C ALA A 226 -10.49 -18.58 -5.32
N GLN A 227 -9.39 -17.82 -5.27
CA GLN A 227 -8.63 -17.56 -4.04
C GLN A 227 -9.48 -16.88 -2.97
N CYS A 228 -10.37 -15.95 -3.34
CA CYS A 228 -11.22 -15.21 -2.40
C CYS A 228 -12.69 -15.22 -2.85
N GLN A 229 -13.57 -15.82 -2.03
CA GLN A 229 -15.01 -15.88 -2.30
C GLN A 229 -15.80 -15.46 -1.05
N PRO A 230 -16.63 -14.39 -1.12
CA PRO A 230 -16.75 -13.43 -2.22
C PRO A 230 -15.49 -12.59 -2.41
N ILE A 231 -15.25 -12.16 -3.65
CA ILE A 231 -14.08 -11.35 -4.05
C ILE A 231 -13.98 -10.05 -3.23
N SER A 232 -15.11 -9.55 -2.71
CA SER A 232 -15.13 -8.36 -1.86
C SER A 232 -14.27 -8.45 -0.61
N HIS A 233 -14.05 -9.64 -0.08
CA HIS A 233 -13.14 -9.83 1.05
C HIS A 233 -11.68 -9.57 0.71
N PHE A 234 -11.29 -9.54 -0.56
CA PHE A 234 -9.92 -9.21 -0.95
C PHE A 234 -9.56 -7.77 -0.54
N TRP A 235 -10.49 -6.83 -0.69
CA TRP A 235 -10.24 -5.42 -0.41
C TRP A 235 -10.83 -4.91 0.91
N ASP A 236 -11.83 -5.60 1.48
CA ASP A 236 -12.41 -5.25 2.79
C ASP A 236 -11.81 -6.08 3.95
N GLY A 237 -11.08 -7.17 3.64
CA GLY A 237 -10.59 -8.13 4.63
C GLY A 237 -9.53 -7.59 5.59
N TRP A 238 -8.83 -6.51 5.24
CA TRP A 238 -7.82 -5.89 6.10
C TRP A 238 -8.41 -5.33 7.41
N SER A 239 -9.70 -4.99 7.42
CA SER A 239 -10.38 -4.39 8.58
C SER A 239 -10.56 -5.36 9.75
N GLY A 240 -10.47 -6.68 9.51
CA GLY A 240 -10.68 -7.70 10.54
C GLY A 240 -12.15 -7.93 10.93
N ASP A 241 -13.12 -7.24 10.31
CA ASP A 241 -14.54 -7.44 10.60
C ASP A 241 -14.96 -8.88 10.26
N HIS A 242 -15.28 -9.66 11.31
CA HIS A 242 -15.49 -11.12 11.34
C HIS A 242 -16.68 -11.68 10.52
N LYS A 243 -17.05 -11.05 9.40
CA LYS A 243 -18.05 -11.59 8.47
C LYS A 243 -17.44 -12.23 7.22
N ALA A 244 -16.10 -12.27 7.12
CA ALA A 244 -15.37 -12.90 6.03
C ALA A 244 -14.93 -14.33 6.41
N SER A 245 -15.33 -15.30 5.59
CA SER A 245 -15.09 -16.74 5.75
C SER A 245 -13.66 -17.11 6.20
N GLN A 246 -13.62 -18.02 7.18
CA GLN A 246 -12.47 -18.56 7.93
C GLN A 246 -11.41 -19.30 7.09
N THR A 247 -11.60 -19.42 5.76
CA THR A 247 -10.70 -20.21 4.89
C THR A 247 -9.76 -19.34 4.04
N THR A 248 -10.12 -18.07 3.83
CA THR A 248 -9.39 -17.09 3.01
C THR A 248 -8.51 -16.14 3.82
N SER A 249 -8.90 -15.90 5.07
CA SER A 249 -8.16 -15.06 6.01
C SER A 249 -6.76 -15.57 6.27
N VAL A 250 -6.53 -16.89 6.35
CA VAL A 250 -5.19 -17.43 6.70
C VAL A 250 -4.11 -17.03 5.69
N LYS A 251 -4.38 -16.97 4.38
CA LYS A 251 -3.33 -16.67 3.39
C LYS A 251 -3.06 -15.17 3.22
N VAL A 252 -4.12 -14.36 3.27
CA VAL A 252 -4.01 -12.90 3.14
C VAL A 252 -3.56 -12.27 4.47
N GLN A 253 -4.04 -12.78 5.60
CA GLN A 253 -3.56 -12.41 6.93
C GLN A 253 -2.09 -12.82 7.10
N ASN A 254 -1.67 -14.04 6.72
CA ASN A 254 -0.25 -14.40 6.81
C ASN A 254 0.65 -13.54 5.91
N ALA A 255 0.15 -13.04 4.77
CA ALA A 255 0.89 -12.12 3.90
C ALA A 255 0.95 -10.70 4.47
N MET A 256 -0.16 -10.20 5.05
CA MET A 256 -0.21 -8.91 5.74
C MET A 256 0.56 -8.91 7.06
N ASP A 257 0.48 -9.98 7.84
CA ASP A 257 1.26 -10.18 9.06
C ASP A 257 2.75 -10.16 8.72
N HIS A 258 3.17 -10.81 7.61
CA HIS A 258 4.54 -10.72 7.13
C HIS A 258 4.95 -9.30 6.73
N SER A 259 4.11 -8.52 6.06
CA SER A 259 4.44 -7.13 5.68
C SER A 259 4.33 -6.13 6.84
N ILE A 260 3.44 -6.35 7.82
CA ILE A 260 3.35 -5.58 9.08
C ILE A 260 4.57 -5.88 9.96
N LEU A 261 5.03 -7.14 10.02
CA LEU A 261 6.27 -7.51 10.71
C LEU A 261 7.51 -6.87 10.06
N LEU A 262 7.51 -6.69 8.73
CA LEU A 262 8.56 -5.97 7.99
C LEU A 262 8.44 -4.44 8.10
N SER A 263 7.26 -3.92 8.46
CA SER A 263 7.00 -2.50 8.75
C SER A 263 7.20 -2.19 10.24
N LYS A 264 8.02 -2.98 10.97
CA LYS A 264 8.47 -2.59 12.30
C LYS A 264 9.33 -1.32 12.20
N PRO A 265 8.92 -0.20 12.81
CA PRO A 265 9.83 0.93 13.00
C PRO A 265 10.80 0.51 14.09
N GLY A 266 12.02 0.15 13.71
CA GLY A 266 13.04 -0.16 14.71
C GLY A 266 14.26 -0.95 14.24
N GLU A 267 14.21 -1.66 13.10
CA GLU A 267 15.41 -2.40 12.65
C GLU A 267 16.53 -1.50 12.11
N HIS A 268 16.29 -0.20 11.91
CA HIS A 268 17.32 0.78 11.58
C HIS A 268 17.86 1.59 12.78
N LEU A 269 17.46 1.28 14.02
CA LEU A 269 18.00 1.92 15.23
C LEU A 269 18.93 1.01 16.05
N ILE A 270 19.28 -0.16 15.51
CA ILE A 270 20.23 -1.10 16.12
C ILE A 270 21.35 -1.41 15.11
N ASN A 271 22.08 -0.38 14.69
CA ASN A 271 23.47 -0.46 14.22
C ASN A 271 24.09 0.93 14.16
#